data_AF-A0A3L7VI36-F1
#
_entry.id   AF-A0A3L7VI36-F1
#
_cell.length_a   1.000
_cell.length_b   1.000
_cell.length_c   1.000
_cell.angle_alpha   90.00
_cell.angle_beta   90.00
_cell.angle_gamma   90.00
#
_symmetry.space_group_name_H-M   'P 1'
#
loop_
_entity.id
_entity.type
_entity.pdbx_description
1 polymer ?
#
loop_
_entity_poly.entity_id
_entity_poly.type
_entity_poly.pdbx_seq_one_letter_code
_entity_poly.pdbx_strand_id
1 'polypeptide(L)'
;MAGLLLAAALLPWAAARSDDLAGPLQAVDAAHVLPAEVASRSPGDWLELLGGRPLETLIPSAVMFGVISLAPAVLLMTTCFVRMSVVLSLLRQGLGMPQIPSNQIVASLAIFLSAMVMWPVWNQAWRDGMEPYRSGTLSAAEAFDKGSLPIRRWMAGQIEQAGNRDTMLLFLERHPDGPRQAATYDDVPV
;
A
#
# COMPACT_ATOMS: atom_id res chain seq x y z
N MET A 1 -26.51 -7.72 6.79
CA MET A 1 -25.92 -8.65 7.79
C MET A 1 -24.38 -8.61 7.86
N ALA A 2 -23.71 -7.55 7.38
CA ALA A 2 -22.24 -7.42 7.41
C ALA A 2 -21.73 -6.30 8.35
N GLY A 3 -22.62 -5.61 9.07
CA GLY A 3 -22.25 -4.53 10.00
C GLY A 3 -22.00 -4.98 11.44
N LEU A 4 -22.31 -6.24 11.77
CA LEU A 4 -22.29 -6.70 13.17
C LEU A 4 -20.93 -7.21 13.66
N LEU A 5 -19.95 -7.37 12.78
CA LEU A 5 -18.61 -7.87 13.15
C LEU A 5 -17.61 -6.76 13.47
N LEU A 6 -17.88 -5.51 13.08
CA LEU A 6 -17.02 -4.37 13.41
C LEU A 6 -17.25 -3.82 14.83
N ALA A 7 -18.41 -4.14 15.44
CA ALA A 7 -18.74 -3.74 16.82
C ALA A 7 -18.01 -4.56 17.89
N ALA A 8 -17.56 -5.78 17.56
CA ALA A 8 -16.94 -6.68 18.54
C ALA A 8 -15.46 -6.35 18.84
N ALA A 9 -14.78 -5.61 17.95
CA ALA A 9 -13.36 -5.27 18.11
C ALA A 9 -13.10 -4.17 19.16
N LEU A 10 -14.15 -3.51 19.65
CA LEU A 10 -14.07 -2.43 20.65
C LEU A 10 -14.43 -2.90 22.07
N LEU A 11 -14.65 -4.18 22.31
CA LEU A 11 -14.96 -4.68 23.66
C LEU A 11 -13.73 -4.80 24.59
N PRO A 12 -12.50 -5.12 24.13
CA PRO A 12 -11.37 -5.26 25.05
C PRO A 12 -10.88 -3.94 25.67
N TRP A 13 -11.08 -2.80 25.00
CA TRP A 13 -10.65 -1.49 25.52
C TRP A 13 -11.60 -0.94 26.60
N ALA A 14 -12.84 -1.45 26.67
CA ALA A 14 -13.85 -1.01 27.64
C ALA A 14 -13.62 -1.56 29.04
N ALA A 15 -12.93 -2.70 29.18
CA ALA A 15 -12.68 -3.33 30.47
C ALA A 15 -11.49 -2.71 31.23
N ALA A 16 -10.54 -2.07 30.53
CA ALA A 16 -9.32 -1.51 31.14
C ALA A 16 -9.48 -0.07 31.66
N ARG A 17 -10.68 0.52 31.53
CA ARG A 17 -10.98 1.93 31.88
C ARG A 17 -12.02 2.05 33.01
N SER A 18 -12.25 0.99 33.78
CA SER A 18 -13.16 1.00 34.94
C SER A 18 -12.63 1.80 36.12
N ASP A 19 -11.30 1.94 36.25
CA ASP A 19 -10.70 2.43 37.50
C ASP A 19 -10.44 3.95 37.52
N ASP A 20 -10.62 4.63 36.38
CA ASP A 20 -10.44 6.09 36.23
C ASP A 20 -11.77 6.89 36.30
N LEU A 21 -12.88 6.25 36.66
CA LEU A 21 -14.24 6.85 36.62
C LEU A 21 -14.67 7.54 37.94
N ALA A 22 -13.76 8.23 38.61
CA ALA A 22 -14.07 9.09 39.77
C ALA A 22 -14.00 10.60 39.46
N GLY A 23 -14.00 10.97 38.17
CA GLY A 23 -14.26 12.34 37.71
C GLY A 23 -15.64 12.43 37.04
N PRO A 24 -16.34 13.58 37.10
CA PRO A 24 -17.62 13.75 36.42
C PRO A 24 -17.39 13.73 34.89
N LEU A 25 -17.40 12.53 34.30
CA LEU A 25 -17.41 12.36 32.86
C LEU A 25 -18.79 12.76 32.37
N GLN A 26 -18.91 13.99 31.87
CA GLN A 26 -19.98 14.35 30.97
C GLN A 26 -20.00 13.31 29.86
N ALA A 27 -21.05 12.49 29.84
CA ALA A 27 -21.33 11.60 28.73
C ALA A 27 -21.47 12.50 27.50
N VAL A 28 -20.46 12.50 26.63
CA VAL A 28 -20.63 13.00 25.28
C VAL A 28 -21.62 12.05 24.63
N ASP A 29 -22.88 12.49 24.61
CA ASP A 29 -24.00 11.75 24.06
C ASP A 29 -23.67 11.39 22.61
N ALA A 30 -23.56 10.09 22.34
CA ALA A 30 -23.26 9.58 21.01
C ALA A 30 -24.36 9.96 19.99
N ALA A 31 -25.55 10.36 20.46
CA ALA A 31 -26.60 10.93 19.62
C ALA A 31 -26.25 12.32 19.04
N HIS A 32 -25.24 13.01 19.59
CA HIS A 32 -24.84 14.35 19.14
C HIS A 32 -23.66 14.35 18.14
N VAL A 33 -23.02 13.20 17.89
CA VAL A 33 -21.80 13.11 17.07
C VAL A 33 -22.10 12.87 15.58
N LEU A 34 -23.31 12.40 15.25
CA LEU A 34 -23.78 12.30 13.87
C LEU A 34 -25.00 13.21 13.70
N PRO A 35 -24.96 14.24 12.83
CA PRO A 35 -26.15 15.02 12.53
C PRO A 35 -27.26 14.09 12.07
N ALA A 36 -28.46 14.21 12.64
CA ALA A 36 -29.62 13.40 12.25
C ALA A 36 -29.94 13.51 10.74
N GLU A 37 -29.55 14.61 10.09
CA GLU A 37 -29.56 14.79 8.63
C GLU A 37 -28.75 13.74 7.84
N VAL A 38 -27.62 13.27 8.35
CA VAL A 38 -26.73 12.36 7.60
C VAL A 38 -27.31 10.94 7.54
N ALA A 39 -27.98 10.50 8.62
CA ALA A 39 -28.59 9.17 8.68
C ALA A 39 -29.94 9.08 7.94
N SER A 40 -30.60 10.22 7.69
CA SER A 40 -31.92 10.28 7.03
C SER A 40 -31.86 10.58 5.52
N ARG A 41 -30.68 10.85 4.97
CA ARG A 41 -30.51 11.13 3.53
C ARG A 41 -30.75 9.91 2.67
N SER A 42 -31.52 10.09 1.60
CA SER A 42 -31.74 9.07 0.58
C SER A 42 -30.40 8.80 -0.15
N PRO A 43 -30.16 7.58 -0.68
CA PRO A 43 -28.99 7.31 -1.52
C PRO A 43 -28.85 8.27 -2.72
N GLY A 44 -29.97 8.82 -3.20
CA GLY A 44 -30.01 9.84 -4.26
C GLY A 44 -29.44 11.19 -3.84
N ASP A 45 -29.66 11.61 -2.59
CA ASP A 45 -29.15 12.88 -2.06
C ASP A 45 -27.61 12.88 -1.95
N TRP A 46 -27.03 11.70 -1.69
CA TRP A 46 -25.57 11.51 -1.72
C TRP A 46 -24.99 11.63 -3.13
N LEU A 47 -25.76 11.21 -4.14
CA LEU A 47 -25.38 11.32 -5.55
C LEU A 47 -25.52 12.75 -6.05
N GLU A 48 -26.51 13.51 -5.58
CA GLU A 48 -26.63 14.94 -5.85
C GLU A 48 -25.47 15.74 -5.24
N LEU A 49 -25.03 15.41 -4.01
CA LEU A 49 -23.85 16.03 -3.37
C LEU A 49 -22.55 15.78 -4.16
N LEU A 50 -22.47 14.63 -4.84
CA LEU A 50 -21.37 14.26 -5.74
C LEU A 50 -21.56 14.80 -7.17
N GLY A 51 -22.51 15.73 -7.36
CA GLY A 51 -22.71 16.48 -8.60
C GLY A 51 -23.76 15.89 -9.54
N GLY A 52 -24.64 14.99 -9.07
CA GLY A 52 -25.75 14.43 -9.84
C GLY A 52 -25.32 13.65 -11.09
N ARG A 53 -24.04 13.26 -11.18
CA ARG A 53 -23.48 12.60 -12.35
C ARG A 53 -23.90 11.13 -12.39
N PRO A 54 -24.16 10.58 -13.58
CA PRO A 54 -24.55 9.18 -13.69
C PRO A 54 -23.43 8.28 -13.16
N LEU A 55 -23.79 7.19 -12.47
CA LEU A 55 -22.85 6.27 -11.80
C LEU A 55 -21.76 5.76 -12.77
N GLU A 56 -22.11 5.59 -14.04
CA GLU A 56 -21.20 5.19 -15.11
C GLU A 56 -19.99 6.14 -15.32
N THR A 57 -20.12 7.41 -14.94
CA THR A 57 -19.00 8.38 -14.98
C THR A 57 -18.30 8.52 -13.63
N LEU A 58 -19.02 8.31 -12.52
CA LEU A 58 -18.48 8.40 -11.16
C LEU A 58 -17.61 7.19 -10.80
N ILE A 59 -17.98 5.98 -11.24
CA ILE A 59 -17.23 4.77 -10.91
C ILE A 59 -15.81 4.80 -11.51
N PRO A 60 -15.59 5.08 -12.81
CA PRO A 60 -14.24 5.10 -13.38
C PRO A 60 -13.34 6.17 -12.74
N SER A 61 -13.89 7.36 -12.46
CA SER A 61 -13.14 8.44 -11.81
C SER A 61 -12.78 8.09 -10.36
N ALA A 62 -13.71 7.51 -9.60
CA ALA A 62 -13.46 7.04 -8.24
C ALA A 62 -12.38 5.93 -8.21
N VAL A 63 -12.45 4.97 -9.13
CA VAL A 63 -11.43 3.91 -9.26
C VAL A 63 -10.07 4.52 -9.62
N MET A 64 -10.02 5.47 -10.54
CA MET A 64 -8.77 6.12 -10.95
C MET A 64 -8.11 6.86 -9.78
N PHE A 65 -8.88 7.64 -9.00
CA PHE A 65 -8.36 8.29 -7.78
C PHE A 65 -7.94 7.26 -6.71
N GLY A 66 -8.68 6.17 -6.57
CA GLY A 66 -8.32 5.07 -5.67
C GLY A 66 -6.97 4.44 -6.03
N VAL A 67 -6.74 4.15 -7.31
CA VAL A 67 -5.48 3.60 -7.81
C VAL A 67 -4.32 4.59 -7.56
N ILE A 68 -4.51 5.88 -7.87
CA ILE A 68 -3.48 6.91 -7.62
C ILE A 68 -3.18 7.04 -6.13
N SER A 69 -4.19 6.94 -5.26
CA SER A 69 -4.01 7.03 -3.81
C SER A 69 -3.25 5.83 -3.25
N LEU A 70 -3.41 4.63 -3.84
CA LEU A 70 -2.71 3.41 -3.42
C LEU A 70 -1.29 3.32 -3.99
N ALA A 71 -1.06 3.91 -5.17
CA ALA A 71 0.22 3.91 -5.87
C ALA A 71 1.45 4.22 -4.99
N PRO A 72 1.47 5.28 -4.15
CA PRO A 72 2.65 5.56 -3.33
C PRO A 72 2.96 4.45 -2.31
N ALA A 73 1.93 3.84 -1.71
CA ALA A 73 2.13 2.76 -0.76
C ALA A 73 2.70 1.50 -1.43
N VAL A 74 2.17 1.13 -2.60
CA VAL A 74 2.67 0.00 -3.39
C VAL A 74 4.10 0.24 -3.86
N LEU A 75 4.43 1.47 -4.28
CA LEU A 75 5.78 1.86 -4.67
C LEU A 75 6.77 1.69 -3.51
N LEU A 76 6.38 2.06 -2.29
CA LEU A 76 7.23 1.85 -1.11
C LEU A 76 7.40 0.36 -0.77
N MET A 77 6.37 -0.47 -0.98
CA MET A 77 6.43 -1.92 -0.70
C MET A 77 7.22 -2.73 -1.72
N THR A 78 7.24 -2.30 -2.98
CA THR A 78 7.96 -2.97 -4.08
C THR A 78 9.45 -2.58 -4.15
N THR A 79 9.92 -1.73 -3.24
CA THR A 79 11.31 -1.25 -3.17
C THR A 79 11.98 -1.71 -1.86
N CYS A 80 13.24 -1.29 -1.65
CA CYS A 80 13.96 -1.59 -0.41
C CYS A 80 13.55 -0.73 0.80
N PHE A 81 12.55 0.14 0.67
CA PHE A 81 12.13 1.07 1.72
C PHE A 81 11.75 0.37 3.02
N VAL A 82 10.97 -0.72 2.96
CA VAL A 82 10.53 -1.45 4.16
C VAL A 82 11.74 -1.97 4.94
N ARG A 83 12.73 -2.54 4.26
CA ARG A 83 13.95 -3.04 4.90
C ARG A 83 14.75 -1.90 5.55
N MET A 84 14.95 -0.80 4.84
CA MET A 84 15.70 0.36 5.36
C MET A 84 14.99 0.99 6.57
N SER A 85 13.67 1.16 6.52
CA SER A 85 12.88 1.70 7.62
C SER A 85 12.96 0.82 8.88
N VAL A 86 12.85 -0.51 8.72
CA VAL A 86 12.96 -1.45 9.85
C VAL A 86 14.36 -1.43 10.45
N VAL A 87 15.42 -1.51 9.64
CA VAL A 87 16.81 -1.50 10.13
C VAL A 87 17.12 -0.20 10.89
N LEU A 88 16.75 0.96 10.34
CA LEU A 88 16.95 2.24 11.01
C LEU A 88 16.10 2.35 12.30
N SER A 89 14.89 1.78 12.31
CA SER A 89 14.03 1.76 13.50
C SER A 89 14.61 0.87 14.62
N LEU A 90 15.22 -0.27 14.26
CA LEU A 90 15.92 -1.15 15.19
C LEU A 90 17.20 -0.48 15.71
N LEU A 91 17.95 0.21 14.85
CA LEU A 91 19.12 0.98 15.26
C LEU A 91 18.75 2.04 16.30
N ARG A 92 17.64 2.75 16.10
CA ARG A 92 17.13 3.73 17.07
C ARG A 92 16.85 3.09 18.44
N GLN A 93 16.27 1.90 18.48
CA GLN A 93 16.03 1.18 19.73
C GLN A 93 17.34 0.77 20.41
N GLY A 94 18.34 0.38 19.62
CA GLY A 94 19.67 0.01 20.09
C GLY A 94 20.48 1.16 20.71
N LEU A 95 20.19 2.42 20.38
CA LEU A 95 20.86 3.61 20.94
C LEU A 95 20.43 3.96 22.37
N GLY A 96 19.46 3.24 22.96
CA GLY A 96 19.00 3.47 24.33
C GLY A 96 18.17 4.75 24.52
N MET A 97 17.92 5.52 23.45
CA MET A 97 17.09 6.74 23.45
C MET A 97 16.02 6.65 22.35
N PRO A 98 14.86 6.05 22.63
CA PRO A 98 13.84 5.74 21.60
C PRO A 98 13.25 6.97 20.88
N GLN A 99 13.40 8.17 21.45
CA GLN A 99 12.81 9.41 20.93
C GLN A 99 13.78 10.30 20.15
N ILE A 100 15.07 9.95 20.12
CA ILE A 100 16.06 10.61 19.29
C ILE A 100 16.63 9.54 18.36
N PRO A 101 16.41 9.60 17.03
CA PRO A 101 15.70 10.61 16.23
C PRO A 101 14.17 10.38 16.07
N SER A 102 13.43 11.46 15.74
CA SER A 102 11.98 11.44 15.46
C SER A 102 11.62 10.48 14.33
N ASN A 103 10.43 9.86 14.40
CA ASN A 103 9.92 8.92 13.39
C ASN A 103 9.95 9.53 11.97
N GLN A 104 9.68 10.83 11.85
CA GLN A 104 9.69 11.52 10.56
C GLN A 104 11.09 11.60 9.95
N ILE A 105 12.14 11.73 10.78
CA ILE A 105 13.53 11.79 10.31
C ILE A 105 13.95 10.40 9.82
N VAL A 106 13.61 9.35 10.58
CA VAL A 106 13.90 7.96 10.19
C VAL A 106 13.21 7.61 8.88
N ALA A 107 11.94 7.97 8.73
CA ALA A 107 11.18 7.75 7.50
C ALA A 107 11.78 8.51 6.31
N SER A 108 12.15 9.78 6.49
CA SER A 108 12.76 10.59 5.44
C SER A 108 14.12 10.03 4.99
N LEU A 109 14.94 9.60 5.95
CA LEU A 109 16.23 8.96 5.67
C LEU A 109 16.03 7.63 4.92
N ALA A 110 15.04 6.83 5.33
CA ALA A 110 14.72 5.58 4.66
C ALA A 110 14.30 5.81 3.21
N ILE A 111 13.45 6.80 2.92
CA ILE A 111 13.04 7.15 1.55
C ILE A 111 14.25 7.61 0.72
N PHE A 112 15.09 8.49 1.28
CA PHE A 112 16.26 9.00 0.57
C PHE A 112 17.27 7.90 0.22
N LEU A 113 17.60 7.04 1.18
CA LEU A 113 18.49 5.90 0.95
C LEU A 113 17.89 4.91 -0.05
N SER A 114 16.56 4.70 0.01
CA SER A 114 15.87 3.82 -0.94
C SER A 114 15.93 4.37 -2.36
N ALA A 115 15.73 5.68 -2.54
CA ALA A 115 15.84 6.33 -3.84
C ALA A 115 17.27 6.23 -4.41
N MET A 116 18.29 6.37 -3.56
CA MET A 116 19.69 6.20 -3.97
C MET A 116 19.98 4.77 -4.46
N VAL A 117 19.48 3.76 -3.75
CA VAL A 117 19.67 2.35 -4.11
C VAL A 117 18.85 1.95 -5.35
N MET A 118 17.65 2.51 -5.51
CA MET A 118 16.75 2.19 -6.62
C MET A 118 17.03 2.96 -7.92
N TRP A 119 17.85 4.01 -7.88
CA TRP A 119 18.23 4.81 -9.04
C TRP A 119 18.58 4.00 -10.31
N PRO A 120 19.45 2.96 -10.27
CA PRO A 120 19.78 2.18 -11.47
C PRO A 120 18.60 1.38 -12.03
N VAL A 121 17.67 0.93 -11.18
CA VAL A 121 16.49 0.15 -11.60
C VAL A 121 15.51 1.06 -12.34
N TRP A 122 15.24 2.25 -11.80
CA TRP A 122 14.38 3.23 -12.46
C TRP A 122 14.96 3.71 -13.79
N ASN A 123 16.28 3.89 -13.85
CA ASN A 123 16.94 4.28 -15.10
C ASN A 123 16.82 3.20 -16.19
N GLN A 124 16.91 1.92 -15.82
CA GLN A 124 16.67 0.81 -16.76
C GLN A 124 15.20 0.76 -17.21
N ALA A 125 14.25 0.87 -16.28
CA ALA A 125 12.83 0.90 -16.59
C ALA A 125 12.46 2.05 -17.53
N TRP A 126 13.07 3.23 -17.33
CA TRP A 126 12.89 4.38 -18.22
C TRP A 126 13.40 4.11 -19.64
N ARG A 127 14.62 3.58 -19.75
CA ARG A 127 15.26 3.29 -21.05
C ARG A 127 14.56 2.18 -21.82
N ASP A 128 14.08 1.15 -21.13
CA ASP A 128 13.52 -0.05 -21.77
C ASP A 128 12.02 0.11 -22.11
N GLY A 129 11.30 0.97 -21.37
CA GLY A 129 9.86 1.18 -21.55
C GLY A 129 9.49 2.58 -22.05
N MET A 130 9.84 3.62 -21.29
CA MET A 130 9.34 4.99 -21.53
C MET A 130 9.96 5.64 -22.76
N GLU A 131 11.27 5.49 -22.95
CA GLU A 131 12.00 6.02 -24.10
C GLU A 131 11.48 5.45 -25.44
N PRO A 132 11.37 4.12 -25.61
CA PRO A 132 10.82 3.55 -26.83
C PRO A 132 9.33 3.88 -27.04
N TYR A 133 8.52 3.99 -25.97
CA TYR A 133 7.14 4.47 -26.08
C TYR A 133 7.07 5.90 -26.64
N ARG A 134 7.92 6.81 -26.16
CA ARG A 134 7.95 8.20 -26.60
C ARG A 134 8.43 8.36 -28.04
N SER A 135 9.29 7.45 -28.50
CA SER A 135 9.75 7.37 -29.90
C SER A 135 8.71 6.76 -30.86
N GLY A 136 7.57 6.26 -30.35
CA GLY A 136 6.54 5.59 -31.15
C GLY A 136 6.90 4.15 -31.55
N THR A 137 7.95 3.57 -30.96
CA THR A 137 8.45 2.23 -31.30
C THR A 137 7.68 1.10 -30.58
N LEU A 138 7.03 1.41 -29.45
CA LEU A 138 6.25 0.43 -28.66
C LEU A 138 4.84 0.94 -28.40
N SER A 139 3.89 0.01 -28.34
CA SER A 139 2.56 0.28 -27.79
C SER A 139 2.62 0.53 -26.27
N ALA A 140 1.59 1.16 -25.71
CA ALA A 140 1.51 1.43 -24.27
C ALA A 140 1.57 0.14 -23.42
N ALA A 141 0.99 -0.97 -23.91
CA ALA A 141 1.01 -2.26 -23.24
C ALA A 141 2.43 -2.87 -23.23
N GLU A 142 3.12 -2.88 -24.37
CA GLU A 142 4.48 -3.41 -24.45
C GLU A 142 5.49 -2.56 -23.67
N ALA A 143 5.27 -1.23 -23.64
CA ALA A 143 6.08 -0.32 -22.84
C ALA A 143 5.92 -0.58 -21.33
N PHE A 144 4.71 -0.92 -20.88
CA PHE A 144 4.45 -1.32 -19.50
C PHE A 144 5.13 -2.66 -19.18
N ASP A 145 4.96 -3.67 -20.03
CA ASP A 145 5.58 -4.99 -19.83
C ASP A 145 7.10 -4.87 -19.75
N LYS A 146 7.72 -4.19 -20.71
CA LYS A 146 9.18 -3.99 -20.73
C LYS A 146 9.67 -3.09 -19.61
N GLY A 147 8.93 -2.03 -19.27
CA GLY A 147 9.27 -1.12 -18.18
C GLY A 147 9.17 -1.77 -16.80
N SER A 148 8.32 -2.79 -16.64
CA SER A 148 8.17 -3.52 -15.37
C SER A 148 9.27 -4.56 -15.12
N LEU A 149 9.92 -5.07 -16.17
CA LEU A 149 10.94 -6.13 -16.09
C LEU A 149 12.11 -5.80 -15.14
N PRO A 150 12.74 -4.61 -15.18
CA PRO A 150 13.85 -4.28 -14.29
C PRO A 150 13.47 -4.33 -12.81
N ILE A 151 12.25 -3.92 -12.47
CA ILE A 151 11.72 -3.97 -11.10
C ILE A 151 11.52 -5.42 -10.67
N ARG A 152 10.92 -6.26 -11.54
CA ARG A 152 10.74 -7.70 -11.29
C ARG A 152 12.07 -8.41 -11.07
N ARG A 153 13.06 -8.15 -11.92
CA ARG A 153 14.42 -8.71 -11.80
C ARG A 153 15.10 -8.29 -10.50
N TRP A 154 14.94 -7.03 -10.09
CA TRP A 154 15.47 -6.57 -8.82
C TRP A 154 14.84 -7.33 -7.64
N MET A 155 13.51 -7.47 -7.61
CA MET A 155 12.80 -8.22 -6.56
C MET A 155 13.21 -9.70 -6.54
N ALA A 156 13.29 -10.35 -7.71
CA ALA A 156 13.79 -11.72 -7.86
C ALA A 156 15.21 -11.88 -7.27
N GLY A 157 16.10 -10.95 -7.60
CA GLY A 157 17.45 -10.93 -7.02
C GLY A 157 17.44 -10.79 -5.50
N GLN A 158 16.49 -10.06 -4.92
CA GLN A 158 16.34 -9.96 -3.46
C GLN A 158 15.82 -11.26 -2.82
N ILE A 159 14.96 -12.02 -3.49
CA ILE A 159 14.46 -13.32 -3.02
C ILE A 159 15.60 -14.35 -3.02
N GLU A 160 16.39 -14.38 -4.10
CA GLU A 160 17.57 -15.25 -4.22
C GLU A 160 18.62 -14.92 -3.16
N GLN A 161 18.97 -13.64 -3.00
CA GLN A 161 19.94 -13.20 -1.98
C GLN A 161 19.49 -13.52 -0.55
N ALA A 162 18.17 -13.56 -0.30
CA ALA A 162 17.61 -13.90 1.00
C ALA A 162 17.45 -15.42 1.22
N GLY A 163 17.72 -16.25 0.21
CA GLY A 163 17.55 -17.70 0.29
C GLY A 163 16.09 -18.17 0.33
N ASN A 164 15.15 -17.34 -0.14
CA ASN A 164 13.71 -17.60 -0.05
C ASN A 164 13.10 -18.22 -1.32
N ARG A 165 13.93 -18.85 -2.16
CA ARG A 165 13.50 -19.45 -3.43
C ARG A 165 12.46 -20.56 -3.22
N ASP A 166 12.68 -21.43 -2.25
CA ASP A 166 11.78 -22.56 -1.98
C ASP A 166 10.39 -22.08 -1.55
N THR A 167 10.33 -20.99 -0.77
CA THR A 167 9.08 -20.34 -0.37
C THR A 167 8.33 -19.78 -1.57
N MET A 168 9.03 -19.15 -2.52
CA MET A 168 8.43 -18.65 -3.75
C MET A 168 7.86 -19.80 -4.60
N LEU A 169 8.60 -20.90 -4.74
CA LEU A 169 8.15 -22.09 -5.46
C LEU A 169 6.88 -22.68 -4.82
N LEU A 170 6.82 -22.75 -3.49
CA LEU A 170 5.62 -23.16 -2.76
C LEU A 170 4.41 -22.28 -3.08
N PHE A 171 4.59 -20.96 -3.16
CA PHE A 171 3.51 -20.04 -3.54
C PHE A 171 3.07 -20.24 -5.00
N LEU A 172 4.00 -20.49 -5.91
CA LEU A 172 3.70 -20.76 -7.33
C LEU A 172 2.95 -22.07 -7.52
N GLU A 173 3.35 -23.13 -6.83
CA GLU A 173 2.64 -24.43 -6.86
C GLU A 173 1.19 -24.30 -6.40
N ARG A 174 0.92 -23.36 -5.49
CA ARG A 174 -0.44 -23.14 -4.96
C ARG A 174 -1.28 -22.19 -5.83
N HIS A 175 -0.67 -21.47 -6.76
CA HIS A 175 -1.34 -20.49 -7.62
C HIS A 175 -2.14 -21.19 -8.75
N PRO A 176 -3.41 -20.83 -8.98
CA PRO A 176 -4.28 -21.50 -9.96
C PRO A 176 -3.71 -21.46 -11.40
N ASP A 177 -3.00 -20.39 -11.76
CA ASP A 177 -2.32 -20.21 -13.05
C ASP A 177 -0.78 -20.31 -12.95
N GLY A 178 -0.27 -20.96 -11.91
CA GLY A 178 1.17 -21.07 -11.67
C GLY A 178 1.87 -21.94 -12.75
N PRO A 179 2.91 -21.45 -13.44
CA PRO A 179 3.71 -22.31 -14.30
C PRO A 179 4.35 -23.42 -13.45
N ARG A 180 4.07 -24.69 -13.80
CA ARG A 180 4.59 -25.88 -13.10
C ARG A 180 6.12 -26.00 -13.05
N GLN A 181 6.82 -25.13 -13.78
CA GLN A 181 8.27 -24.91 -13.78
C GLN A 181 8.53 -23.53 -14.40
N ALA A 182 8.68 -22.48 -13.59
CA ALA A 182 9.27 -21.22 -14.07
C ALA A 182 10.79 -21.42 -14.15
N ALA A 183 11.34 -21.52 -15.36
CA ALA A 183 12.78 -21.68 -15.54
C ALA A 183 13.53 -20.37 -15.26
N THR A 184 12.87 -19.23 -15.43
CA THR A 184 13.46 -17.90 -15.21
C THR A 184 12.42 -16.97 -14.55
N TYR A 185 12.90 -16.06 -13.69
CA TYR A 185 12.07 -15.09 -12.96
C TYR A 185 11.23 -14.17 -13.86
N ASP A 186 11.63 -14.03 -15.12
CA ASP A 186 10.92 -13.23 -16.12
C ASP A 186 9.59 -13.88 -16.56
N ASP A 187 9.40 -15.19 -16.33
CA ASP A 187 8.22 -15.97 -16.76
C ASP A 187 7.07 -15.95 -15.73
N VAL A 188 7.28 -15.34 -14.56
CA VAL A 188 6.24 -15.26 -13.51
C VAL A 188 5.10 -14.35 -13.99
N PRO A 189 3.83 -14.83 -14.00
CA PRO A 189 2.68 -14.01 -14.42
C PRO A 189 2.54 -12.71 -13.62
N VAL A 190 2.05 -11.66 -14.30
CA VAL A 190 1.59 -10.38 -13.70
C VAL A 190 0.16 -10.48 -13.19
#